data_AF-A0A2E5YEV7-F1
#
_entry.id   AF-A0A2E5YEV7-F1
#
_cell.length_a   1.000
_cell.length_b   1.000
_cell.length_c   1.000
_cell.angle_alpha   90.00
_cell.angle_beta   90.00
_cell.angle_gamma   90.00
#
_symmetry.space_group_name_H-M   'P 1'
#
loop_
_entity.id
_entity.type
_entity.pdbx_description
1 polymer ?
#
loop_
_entity_poly.entity_id
_entity_poly.type
_entity_poly.pdbx_seq_one_letter_code
_entity_poly.pdbx_strand_id
1 'polypeptide(L)'
;MSMNALARVAYREAGRATICEILYGPNVLKHAVIDAEAGEGEVVTFSGMPLPIDCRPPAGRRRGEQVGVVPEKLIDSHGVFAYAGIASERIALRRGRFVPIDLEAELSWPRWMGAARRGREELARIAKLLGLERPAEQFYVEYCEEAERLLEPVWNTTEELAEALLDKRELMGHHVDRLVHGDEVLERPVAPA
;
A
#
# COMPACT_ATOMS: atom_id res chain seq x y z
N MET A 1 5.87 -8.64 22.67
CA MET A 1 4.80 -8.00 21.87
C MET A 1 3.52 -8.84 21.99
N SER A 2 2.33 -8.24 22.07
CA SER A 2 1.10 -9.05 22.04
C SER A 2 0.91 -9.63 20.63
N MET A 3 0.28 -10.80 20.52
CA MET A 3 -0.05 -11.40 19.23
C MET A 3 -0.86 -10.44 18.33
N ASN A 4 -1.71 -9.61 18.94
CA ASN A 4 -2.45 -8.55 18.25
C ASN A 4 -1.55 -7.47 17.63
N ALA A 5 -0.47 -7.05 18.31
CA ALA A 5 0.39 -5.99 17.79
C ALA A 5 1.14 -6.45 16.54
N LEU A 6 1.65 -7.68 16.54
CA LEU A 6 2.31 -8.26 15.37
C LEU A 6 1.34 -8.54 14.22
N ALA A 7 0.16 -9.06 14.52
CA ALA A 7 -0.91 -9.25 13.52
C ALA A 7 -1.28 -7.92 12.86
N ARG A 8 -1.44 -6.84 13.63
CA ARG A 8 -1.73 -5.51 13.08
C ARG A 8 -0.66 -5.04 12.12
N VAL A 9 0.62 -5.21 12.46
CA VAL A 9 1.73 -4.88 11.55
C VAL A 9 1.62 -5.70 10.25
N ALA A 10 1.39 -7.01 10.35
CA ALA A 10 1.26 -7.87 9.17
C ALA A 10 0.10 -7.43 8.26
N TYR A 11 -1.08 -7.13 8.82
CA TYR A 11 -2.21 -6.64 8.01
C TYR A 11 -1.95 -5.26 7.40
N ARG A 12 -1.25 -4.36 8.11
CA ARG A 12 -0.86 -3.05 7.56
C ARG A 12 0.06 -3.22 6.35
N GLU A 13 1.12 -4.01 6.49
CA GLU A 13 2.10 -4.19 5.41
C GLU A 13 1.55 -5.01 4.25
N ALA A 14 0.72 -6.02 4.52
CA ALA A 14 -0.02 -6.73 3.47
C ALA A 14 -0.92 -5.79 2.66
N GLY A 15 -1.68 -4.92 3.33
CA GLY A 15 -2.51 -3.92 2.65
C GLY A 15 -1.71 -2.96 1.78
N ARG A 16 -0.57 -2.48 2.28
CA ARG A 16 0.36 -1.65 1.51
C ARG A 16 0.92 -2.38 0.30
N ALA A 17 1.31 -3.65 0.45
CA ALA A 17 1.79 -4.48 -0.64
C ALA A 17 0.70 -4.69 -1.71
N THR A 18 -0.54 -5.03 -1.32
CA THR A 18 -1.66 -5.20 -2.25
C THR A 18 -1.98 -3.90 -2.99
N ILE A 19 -2.05 -2.75 -2.30
CA ILE A 19 -2.30 -1.46 -2.95
C ILE A 19 -1.14 -1.08 -3.87
N CYS A 20 0.10 -1.41 -3.50
CA CYS A 20 1.24 -1.21 -4.39
C CYS A 20 1.03 -1.96 -5.72
N GLU A 21 0.59 -3.21 -5.65
CA GLU A 21 0.27 -4.01 -6.83
C GLU A 21 -0.92 -3.48 -7.63
N ILE A 22 -1.98 -2.99 -6.97
CA ILE A 22 -3.14 -2.42 -7.66
C ILE A 22 -2.76 -1.13 -8.42
N LEU A 23 -2.03 -0.22 -7.75
CA LEU A 23 -1.74 1.11 -8.30
C LEU A 23 -0.58 1.09 -9.29
N TYR A 24 0.39 0.21 -9.07
CA TYR A 24 1.65 0.21 -9.81
C TYR A 24 1.85 -1.07 -10.62
N GLY A 25 1.15 -2.16 -10.32
CA GLY A 25 1.28 -3.43 -11.04
C GLY A 25 2.53 -4.22 -10.65
N PRO A 26 2.74 -5.39 -11.29
CA PRO A 26 3.75 -6.35 -10.87
C PRO A 26 5.18 -5.86 -11.08
N ASN A 27 6.13 -6.54 -10.41
CA ASN A 27 7.58 -6.27 -10.45
C ASN A 27 7.98 -4.90 -9.88
N VAL A 28 7.11 -4.27 -9.09
CA VAL A 28 7.39 -2.97 -8.45
C VAL A 28 7.95 -3.15 -7.07
N LEU A 29 7.30 -4.04 -6.32
CA LEU A 29 7.64 -4.33 -4.94
C LEU A 29 8.98 -5.07 -4.92
N LYS A 30 9.90 -4.59 -4.09
CA LYS A 30 11.18 -5.27 -3.83
C LYS A 30 10.98 -6.29 -2.73
N HIS A 31 10.45 -5.84 -1.60
CA HIS A 31 10.13 -6.68 -0.45
C HIS A 31 9.09 -6.02 0.46
N ALA A 32 8.39 -6.85 1.22
CA ALA A 32 7.57 -6.47 2.36
C ALA A 32 8.10 -7.22 3.59
N VAL A 33 8.41 -6.50 4.66
CA VAL A 33 9.03 -7.05 5.87
C VAL A 33 8.25 -6.59 7.10
N ILE A 34 8.14 -7.46 8.09
CA ILE A 34 7.66 -7.12 9.43
C ILE A 34 8.72 -7.46 10.48
N ASP A 35 8.94 -6.53 11.40
CA ASP A 35 9.82 -6.68 12.55
C ASP A 35 8.96 -6.89 13.81
N ALA A 36 9.03 -8.10 14.36
CA ALA A 36 8.26 -8.49 15.54
C ALA A 36 8.83 -7.95 16.86
N GLU A 37 10.07 -7.47 16.89
CA GLU A 37 10.67 -6.86 18.07
C GLU A 37 10.36 -5.35 18.09
N ALA A 38 10.51 -4.68 16.95
CA ALA A 38 10.23 -3.25 16.81
C ALA A 38 8.72 -2.95 16.75
N GLY A 39 7.91 -3.88 16.24
CA GLY A 39 6.47 -3.67 16.04
C GLY A 39 6.20 -2.78 14.84
N GLU A 40 7.11 -2.85 13.88
CA GLU A 40 7.14 -2.03 12.68
C GLU A 40 7.26 -2.94 11.46
N GLY A 41 7.01 -2.37 10.30
CA GLY A 41 7.16 -3.07 9.03
C GLY A 41 7.38 -2.08 7.91
N GLU A 42 7.82 -2.60 6.78
CA GLU A 42 8.09 -1.81 5.60
C GLU A 42 7.69 -2.53 4.32
N VAL A 43 7.18 -1.76 3.37
CA VAL A 43 7.05 -2.14 1.97
C VAL A 43 7.98 -1.26 1.17
N VAL A 44 8.95 -1.88 0.51
CA VAL A 44 9.98 -1.21 -0.28
C VAL A 44 9.77 -1.53 -1.75
N THR A 45 9.90 -0.51 -2.60
CA THR A 45 9.84 -0.64 -4.06
C THR A 45 11.20 -0.37 -4.68
N PHE A 46 11.44 -0.85 -5.90
CA PHE A 46 12.74 -0.65 -6.57
C PHE A 46 13.07 0.81 -6.91
N SER A 47 12.06 1.66 -7.07
CA SER A 47 12.23 3.06 -7.48
C SER A 47 12.11 4.08 -6.34
N GLY A 48 11.87 3.64 -5.10
CA GLY A 48 11.66 4.53 -3.95
C GLY A 48 10.29 5.25 -3.95
N MET A 49 9.74 5.55 -5.12
CA MET A 49 8.33 5.91 -5.37
C MET A 49 7.95 5.43 -6.78
N PRO A 50 7.10 4.41 -6.93
CA PRO A 50 6.72 3.92 -8.25
C PRO A 50 5.74 4.86 -8.95
N LEU A 51 5.84 4.95 -10.28
CA LEU A 51 4.87 5.67 -11.10
C LEU A 51 3.59 4.83 -11.24
N PRO A 52 2.40 5.41 -10.98
CA PRO A 52 1.10 4.74 -11.16
C PRO A 52 0.99 4.13 -12.55
N ILE A 53 0.26 3.01 -12.71
CA ILE A 53 0.05 2.35 -14.01
C ILE A 53 -0.44 3.35 -15.06
N ASP A 54 -1.40 4.19 -14.69
CA ASP A 54 -1.95 5.26 -15.51
C ASP A 54 -0.91 6.31 -15.97
N CYS A 55 0.19 6.42 -15.23
CA CYS A 55 1.31 7.32 -15.51
C CYS A 55 2.50 6.59 -16.15
N ARG A 56 2.43 5.27 -16.34
CA ARG A 56 3.51 4.51 -16.98
C ARG A 56 3.55 4.79 -18.47
N PRO A 57 4.76 4.88 -19.05
CA PRO A 57 4.90 4.79 -20.50
C PRO A 57 4.27 3.47 -21.00
N PRO A 58 3.54 3.49 -22.13
CA PRO A 58 3.15 2.26 -22.81
C PRO A 58 4.36 1.37 -23.12
N ALA A 59 4.13 0.05 -23.21
CA ALA A 59 5.15 -0.91 -23.61
C ALA A 59 5.80 -0.50 -24.96
N GLY A 60 7.13 -0.52 -25.04
CA GLY A 60 7.90 -0.16 -26.25
C GLY A 60 8.48 1.26 -26.29
N ARG A 61 8.20 2.12 -25.30
CA ARG A 61 8.84 3.45 -25.17
C ARG A 61 10.31 3.34 -24.73
N ARG A 62 11.18 4.25 -25.17
CA ARG A 62 12.59 4.24 -24.75
C ARG A 62 12.73 4.74 -23.31
N ARG A 63 13.66 4.14 -22.56
CA ARG A 63 14.05 4.62 -21.22
C ARG A 63 14.47 6.10 -21.31
N GLY A 64 13.81 6.98 -20.54
CA GLY A 64 14.07 8.43 -20.51
C GLY A 64 13.19 9.28 -21.45
N GLU A 65 12.28 8.66 -22.20
CA GLU A 65 11.29 9.38 -23.00
C GLU A 65 10.27 10.08 -22.09
N GLN A 66 10.13 11.40 -22.20
CA GLN A 66 9.18 12.16 -21.39
C GLN A 66 7.75 11.73 -21.74
N VAL A 67 7.04 11.20 -20.75
CA VAL A 67 5.60 10.93 -20.82
C VAL A 67 4.89 12.02 -20.04
N GLY A 68 3.70 12.41 -20.49
CA GLY A 68 2.83 13.29 -19.72
C GLY A 68 2.43 12.60 -18.42
N VAL A 69 3.12 12.93 -17.33
CA VAL A 69 2.68 12.60 -15.98
C VAL A 69 1.63 13.61 -15.60
N VAL A 70 0.43 13.15 -15.24
CA VAL A 70 -0.61 14.00 -14.65
C VAL A 70 -0.29 14.13 -13.16
N PRO A 71 0.24 15.27 -12.69
CA PRO A 71 0.76 15.40 -11.32
C PRO A 71 -0.29 15.09 -10.24
N GLU A 72 -1.56 15.37 -10.52
CA GLU A 72 -2.70 15.07 -9.65
C GLU A 72 -2.84 13.56 -9.42
N LYS A 73 -2.75 12.75 -10.49
CA LYS A 73 -2.85 11.28 -10.39
C LYS A 73 -1.69 10.68 -9.59
N LEU A 74 -0.51 11.29 -9.67
CA LEU A 74 0.66 10.87 -8.90
C LEU A 74 0.43 11.12 -7.40
N ILE A 75 -0.06 12.31 -7.04
CA ILE A 75 -0.40 12.64 -5.65
C ILE A 75 -1.49 11.73 -5.13
N ASP A 76 -2.56 11.50 -5.90
CA ASP A 76 -3.69 10.68 -5.46
C ASP A 76 -3.24 9.23 -5.21
N SER A 77 -2.42 8.67 -6.10
CA SER A 77 -1.89 7.32 -5.93
C SER A 77 -0.95 7.19 -4.73
N HIS A 78 -0.09 8.20 -4.50
CA HIS A 78 0.76 8.24 -3.30
C HIS A 78 -0.07 8.45 -2.03
N GLY A 79 -1.15 9.22 -2.13
CA GLY A 79 -2.16 9.37 -1.10
C GLY A 79 -2.71 8.01 -0.69
N VAL A 80 -3.38 7.33 -1.60
CA VAL A 80 -3.97 5.99 -1.38
C VAL A 80 -2.92 5.01 -0.83
N PHE A 81 -1.71 4.97 -1.38
CA PHE A 81 -0.64 4.10 -0.89
C PHE A 81 -0.21 4.42 0.55
N ALA A 82 -0.08 5.70 0.91
CA ALA A 82 0.32 6.11 2.26
C ALA A 82 -0.70 5.71 3.34
N TYR A 83 -1.99 5.61 2.98
CA TYR A 83 -3.06 5.21 3.90
C TYR A 83 -3.47 3.74 3.81
N ALA A 84 -2.93 2.99 2.84
CA ALA A 84 -3.27 1.60 2.60
C ALA A 84 -3.10 0.70 3.83
N GLY A 85 -2.08 0.95 4.66
CA GLY A 85 -1.88 0.19 5.89
C GLY A 85 -3.01 0.41 6.89
N ILE A 86 -3.42 1.67 7.09
CA ILE A 86 -4.53 2.03 7.99
C ILE A 86 -5.84 1.43 7.47
N ALA A 87 -6.10 1.55 6.17
CA ALA A 87 -7.28 0.99 5.52
C ALA A 87 -7.37 -0.52 5.73
N SER A 88 -6.28 -1.25 5.49
CA SER A 88 -6.22 -2.70 5.69
C SER A 88 -6.43 -3.10 7.15
N GLU A 89 -5.80 -2.40 8.10
CA GLU A 89 -6.01 -2.68 9.53
C GLU A 89 -7.47 -2.44 9.93
N ARG A 90 -8.12 -1.40 9.40
CA ARG A 90 -9.55 -1.12 9.64
C ARG A 90 -10.47 -2.19 9.07
N ILE A 91 -10.20 -2.72 7.88
CA ILE A 91 -10.95 -3.86 7.34
C ILE A 91 -10.75 -5.10 8.22
N ALA A 92 -9.52 -5.40 8.62
CA ALA A 92 -9.21 -6.51 9.53
C ALA A 92 -9.93 -6.39 10.89
N LEU A 93 -10.04 -5.16 11.43
CA LEU A 93 -10.81 -4.86 12.64
C LEU A 93 -12.29 -5.20 12.46
N ARG A 94 -12.92 -4.70 11.37
CA ARG A 94 -14.32 -4.98 11.06
C ARG A 94 -14.60 -6.47 10.83
N ARG A 95 -13.59 -7.22 10.36
CA ARG A 95 -13.67 -8.68 10.14
C ARG A 95 -13.27 -9.52 11.35
N GLY A 96 -12.98 -8.89 12.50
CA GLY A 96 -12.70 -9.60 13.75
C GLY A 96 -11.40 -10.40 13.76
N ARG A 97 -10.38 -9.95 13.01
CA ARG A 97 -9.08 -10.64 12.90
C ARG A 97 -8.14 -10.47 14.10
N PHE A 98 -8.57 -9.73 15.12
CA PHE A 98 -7.81 -9.48 16.34
C PHE A 98 -8.58 -9.95 17.57
N VAL A 99 -7.85 -10.27 18.65
CA VAL A 99 -8.43 -10.58 19.98
C VAL A 99 -9.38 -9.44 20.42
N PRO A 100 -10.45 -9.71 21.18
CA PRO A 100 -11.52 -8.73 21.44
C PRO A 100 -11.03 -7.36 21.90
N ILE A 101 -11.59 -6.34 21.26
CA ILE A 101 -11.27 -4.93 21.44
C ILE A 101 -12.56 -4.12 21.31
N ASP A 102 -12.57 -2.92 21.86
CA ASP A 102 -13.63 -1.95 21.63
C ASP A 102 -13.55 -1.45 20.17
N LEU A 103 -14.34 -2.08 19.29
CA LEU A 103 -14.34 -1.81 17.86
C LEU A 103 -14.72 -0.36 17.52
N GLU A 104 -15.64 0.24 18.28
CA GLU A 104 -16.09 1.60 18.05
C GLU A 104 -14.95 2.60 18.33
N ALA A 105 -14.28 2.44 19.47
CA ALA A 105 -13.11 3.24 19.81
C ALA A 105 -11.97 3.05 18.78
N GLU A 106 -11.75 1.81 18.32
CA GLU A 106 -10.69 1.46 17.36
C GLU A 106 -10.94 2.00 15.95
N LEU A 107 -12.20 2.12 15.52
CA LEU A 107 -12.56 2.67 14.21
C LEU A 107 -12.69 4.20 14.21
N SER A 108 -12.63 4.85 15.36
CA SER A 108 -12.71 6.31 15.45
C SER A 108 -11.55 7.00 14.70
N TRP A 109 -11.86 7.98 13.84
CA TRP A 109 -10.84 8.73 13.09
C TRP A 109 -9.75 9.40 13.95
N PRO A 110 -10.08 10.01 15.11
CA PRO A 110 -9.08 10.64 15.97
C PRO A 110 -7.92 9.71 16.35
N ARG A 111 -8.19 8.40 16.52
CA ARG A 111 -7.15 7.40 16.79
C ARG A 111 -6.11 7.33 15.67
N TRP A 112 -6.55 7.36 14.43
CA TRP A 112 -5.71 7.19 13.24
C TRP A 112 -5.00 8.47 12.83
N MET A 113 -5.53 9.64 13.20
CA MET A 113 -4.89 10.93 12.93
C MET A 113 -3.46 11.00 13.47
N GLY A 114 -3.17 10.38 14.63
CA GLY A 114 -1.81 10.32 15.16
C GLY A 114 -0.87 9.51 14.27
N ALA A 115 -1.28 8.29 13.90
CA ALA A 115 -0.49 7.37 13.10
C ALA A 115 -0.21 7.90 11.68
N ALA A 116 -1.16 8.64 11.11
CA ALA A 116 -1.08 9.12 9.73
C ALA A 116 -0.36 10.47 9.55
N ARG A 117 0.20 11.05 10.62
CA ARG A 117 0.83 12.38 10.58
C ARG A 117 1.96 12.49 9.54
N ARG A 118 2.86 11.51 9.49
CA ARG A 118 4.01 11.52 8.57
C ARG A 118 3.56 11.53 7.10
N GLY A 119 2.60 10.65 6.75
CA GLY A 119 2.01 10.63 5.41
C GLY A 119 1.32 11.94 5.04
N ARG A 120 0.59 12.57 5.99
CA ARG A 120 -0.01 13.91 5.77
C ARG A 120 1.03 14.97 5.45
N GLU A 121 2.11 15.05 6.23
CA GLU A 121 3.16 16.06 6.05
C GLU A 121 3.90 15.88 4.71
N GLU A 122 4.12 14.64 4.29
CA GLU A 122 4.72 14.32 3.01
C GLU A 122 3.82 14.67 1.82
N LEU A 123 2.55 14.28 1.85
CA LEU A 123 1.59 14.61 0.80
C LEU A 123 1.37 16.12 0.68
N ALA A 124 1.28 16.83 1.80
CA ALA A 124 1.18 18.29 1.82
C ALA A 124 2.41 18.95 1.17
N ARG A 125 3.61 18.40 1.39
CA ARG A 125 4.85 18.86 0.76
C ARG A 125 4.83 18.63 -0.75
N ILE A 126 4.41 17.46 -1.20
CA ILE A 126 4.33 17.10 -2.62
C ILE A 126 3.27 17.97 -3.33
N ALA A 127 2.08 18.13 -2.74
CA ALA A 127 1.02 18.99 -3.25
C ALA A 127 1.49 20.45 -3.43
N LYS A 128 2.19 20.99 -2.43
CA LYS A 128 2.78 22.33 -2.52
C LYS A 128 3.82 22.46 -3.63
N LEU A 129 4.69 21.46 -3.80
CA LEU A 129 5.69 21.44 -4.87
C LEU A 129 5.05 21.42 -6.27
N LEU A 130 3.88 20.80 -6.40
CA LEU A 130 3.12 20.73 -7.64
C LEU A 130 2.14 21.90 -7.83
N GLY A 131 2.11 22.87 -6.92
CA GLY A 131 1.24 24.04 -7.00
C GLY A 131 -0.24 23.75 -6.78
N LEU A 132 -0.58 22.63 -6.14
CA LEU A 132 -1.95 22.24 -5.85
C LEU A 132 -2.38 22.73 -4.46
N GLU A 133 -3.43 23.54 -4.38
CA GLU A 133 -4.07 23.91 -3.11
C GLU A 133 -5.00 22.77 -2.65
N ARG A 134 -4.54 22.02 -1.66
CA ARG A 134 -5.25 20.86 -1.12
C ARG A 134 -5.07 20.82 0.42
N PRO A 135 -6.13 21.06 1.22
CA PRO A 135 -6.05 20.98 2.69
C PRO A 135 -5.77 19.54 3.17
N ALA A 136 -4.60 19.31 3.77
CA ALA A 136 -4.10 18.00 4.21
C ALA A 136 -5.03 17.20 5.15
N GLU A 137 -6.02 17.87 5.76
CA GLU A 137 -7.00 17.28 6.69
C GLU A 137 -8.20 16.64 5.99
N GLN A 138 -8.54 17.01 4.75
CA GLN A 138 -9.64 16.37 4.01
C GLN A 138 -9.19 15.07 3.31
N PHE A 139 -7.97 15.05 2.79
CA PHE A 139 -7.48 13.93 1.96
C PHE A 139 -7.27 12.62 2.70
N TYR A 140 -6.96 12.64 4.00
CA TYR A 140 -6.54 11.40 4.65
C TYR A 140 -7.70 10.41 4.85
N VAL A 141 -8.91 10.93 5.11
CA VAL A 141 -10.13 10.12 5.19
C VAL A 141 -10.44 9.56 3.81
N GLU A 142 -10.48 10.43 2.80
CA GLU A 142 -10.79 10.04 1.42
C GLU A 142 -9.79 9.02 0.85
N TYR A 143 -8.49 9.19 1.05
CA TYR A 143 -7.48 8.23 0.60
C TYR A 143 -7.53 6.91 1.36
N CYS A 144 -7.86 6.95 2.65
CA CYS A 144 -8.06 5.72 3.42
C CYS A 144 -9.31 4.99 2.95
N GLU A 145 -10.43 5.68 2.74
CA GLU A 145 -11.68 5.11 2.21
C GLU A 145 -11.50 4.58 0.79
N GLU A 146 -10.73 5.27 -0.06
CA GLU A 146 -10.40 4.78 -1.40
C GLU A 146 -9.50 3.54 -1.34
N ALA A 147 -8.52 3.50 -0.44
CA ALA A 147 -7.74 2.29 -0.20
C ALA A 147 -8.62 1.14 0.33
N GLU A 148 -9.58 1.40 1.22
CA GLU A 148 -10.56 0.40 1.66
C GLU A 148 -11.38 -0.12 0.46
N ARG A 149 -11.87 0.78 -0.40
CA ARG A 149 -12.63 0.45 -1.63
C ARG A 149 -11.83 -0.42 -2.59
N LEU A 150 -10.53 -0.18 -2.72
CA LEU A 150 -9.63 -0.95 -3.58
C LEU A 150 -9.25 -2.31 -2.98
N LEU A 151 -9.12 -2.40 -1.66
CA LEU A 151 -8.79 -3.64 -0.95
C LEU A 151 -9.98 -4.60 -0.82
N GLU A 152 -11.19 -4.10 -0.62
CA GLU A 152 -12.37 -4.92 -0.32
C GLU A 152 -12.63 -6.05 -1.34
N PRO A 153 -12.55 -5.80 -2.68
CA PRO A 153 -12.75 -6.85 -3.69
C PRO A 153 -11.66 -7.93 -3.70
N VAL A 154 -10.47 -7.62 -3.18
CA VAL A 154 -9.28 -8.51 -3.14
C VAL A 154 -8.87 -8.84 -1.71
N TRP A 155 -9.81 -8.75 -0.76
CA TRP A 155 -9.50 -8.91 0.66
C TRP A 155 -8.86 -10.26 0.98
N ASN A 156 -9.35 -11.35 0.38
CA ASN A 156 -8.83 -12.69 0.64
C ASN A 156 -7.33 -12.77 0.31
N THR A 157 -6.91 -12.17 -0.82
CA THR A 157 -5.49 -12.07 -1.19
C THR A 157 -4.68 -11.26 -0.17
N THR A 158 -5.26 -10.16 0.34
CA THR A 158 -4.61 -9.33 1.37
C THR A 158 -4.45 -10.10 2.68
N GLU A 159 -5.43 -10.92 3.01
CA GLU A 159 -5.41 -11.78 4.20
C GLU A 159 -4.38 -12.90 4.07
N GLU A 160 -4.31 -13.58 2.92
CA GLU A 160 -3.27 -14.58 2.63
C GLU A 160 -1.86 -13.97 2.68
N LEU A 161 -1.68 -12.74 2.19
CA LEU A 161 -0.43 -12.00 2.30
C LEU A 161 -0.07 -11.70 3.76
N ALA A 162 -1.04 -11.30 4.58
CA ALA A 162 -0.82 -11.05 6.01
C ALA A 162 -0.41 -12.33 6.75
N GLU A 163 -1.06 -13.45 6.45
CA GLU A 163 -0.70 -14.77 7.00
C GLU A 163 0.71 -15.20 6.58
N ALA A 164 1.05 -15.01 5.30
CA ALA A 164 2.38 -15.30 4.79
C ALA A 164 3.47 -14.42 5.43
N LEU A 165 3.19 -13.14 5.71
CA LEU A 165 4.08 -12.26 6.47
C LEU A 165 4.22 -12.72 7.94
N LEU A 166 3.13 -13.18 8.56
CA LEU A 166 3.18 -13.70 9.93
C LEU A 166 4.05 -14.96 10.06
N ASP A 167 4.05 -15.80 9.03
CA ASP A 167 4.88 -17.01 8.97
C ASP A 167 6.35 -16.67 8.65
N LYS A 168 6.58 -15.94 7.55
CA LYS A 168 7.92 -15.78 6.98
C LYS A 168 8.67 -14.53 7.43
N ARG A 169 7.97 -13.54 8.01
CA ARG A 169 8.46 -12.20 8.34
C ARG A 169 8.90 -11.34 7.17
N GLU A 170 9.27 -11.94 6.06
CA GLU A 170 9.68 -11.26 4.84
C GLU A 170 9.06 -11.94 3.61
N LEU A 171 8.52 -11.13 2.72
CA LEU A 171 8.08 -11.52 1.39
C LEU A 171 8.78 -10.67 0.34
N MET A 172 9.62 -11.31 -0.47
CA MET A 172 10.13 -10.68 -1.69
C MET A 172 9.01 -10.35 -2.69
N GLY A 173 9.22 -9.35 -3.55
CA GLY A 173 8.25 -8.90 -4.57
C GLY A 173 7.62 -10.03 -5.38
N HIS A 174 8.45 -10.93 -5.90
CA HIS A 174 8.00 -12.08 -6.70
C HIS A 174 7.13 -13.10 -5.92
N HIS A 175 7.10 -13.06 -4.57
CA HIS A 175 6.12 -13.81 -3.80
C HIS A 175 4.77 -13.09 -3.78
N VAL A 176 4.78 -11.76 -3.66
CA VAL A 176 3.58 -10.92 -3.69
C VAL A 176 2.95 -10.96 -5.08
N ASP A 177 3.75 -10.83 -6.15
CA ASP A 177 3.28 -10.90 -7.54
C ASP A 177 2.50 -12.20 -7.81
N ARG A 178 3.04 -13.34 -7.36
CA ARG A 178 2.40 -14.66 -7.51
C ARG A 178 1.09 -14.78 -6.73
N LEU A 179 1.05 -14.24 -5.52
CA LEU A 179 -0.16 -14.29 -4.70
C LEU A 179 -1.27 -13.39 -5.25
N VAL A 180 -0.92 -12.24 -5.83
CA VAL A 180 -1.90 -11.28 -6.34
C VAL A 180 -2.38 -11.64 -7.76
N HIS A 181 -1.48 -12.11 -8.62
CA HIS A 181 -1.75 -12.26 -10.04
C HIS A 181 -1.65 -13.71 -10.56
N GLY A 182 -1.22 -14.65 -9.71
CA GLY A 182 -0.97 -16.04 -10.08
C GLY A 182 0.44 -16.31 -10.62
N ASP A 183 0.75 -17.58 -10.87
CA ASP A 183 2.11 -18.03 -11.25
C ASP A 183 2.60 -17.51 -12.61
N GLU A 184 1.67 -17.12 -13.50
CA GLU A 184 1.99 -16.70 -14.88
C GLU A 184 2.70 -15.34 -14.96
N VAL A 185 2.67 -14.52 -13.91
CA VAL A 185 3.27 -13.17 -13.91
C VAL A 185 4.80 -13.16 -13.87
N LEU A 186 5.43 -14.27 -13.50
CA LEU A 186 6.88 -14.42 -13.55
C LEU A 186 7.43 -14.82 -14.94
N GLU A 187 6.56 -15.18 -15.88
CA GLU A 187 6.97 -15.65 -17.21
C GLU A 187 6.78 -14.59 -18.30
N ARG A 188 7.78 -13.71 -18.45
CA ARG A 188 8.58 -13.52 -19.69
C ARG A 188 9.26 -12.15 -19.69
N PRO A 189 10.60 -12.10 -19.79
CA PRO A 189 11.21 -10.99 -20.49
C PRO A 189 10.64 -11.00 -21.91
N VAL A 190 10.03 -9.89 -22.35
CA VAL A 190 9.74 -9.69 -23.77
C VAL A 190 11.08 -9.79 -24.47
N ALA A 191 11.28 -10.86 -25.26
CA ALA A 191 12.47 -10.99 -26.08
C ALA A 191 12.54 -9.73 -26.97
N PRO A 192 13.69 -9.06 -27.05
CA PRO A 192 13.82 -7.91 -27.94
C PRO A 192 13.49 -8.37 -29.37
N ALA A 193 12.54 -7.66 -30.00
CA ALA A 193 12.21 -7.83 -31.41
C ALA A 193 13.37 -7.39 -32.31
#